data_AF-A0A958P6P4-F1
#
_entry.id   AF-A0A958P6P4-F1
#
_cell.length_a   1.000
_cell.length_b   1.000
_cell.length_c   1.000
_cell.angle_alpha   90.00
_cell.angle_beta   90.00
_cell.angle_gamma   90.00
#
_symmetry.space_group_name_H-M   'P 1'
#
loop_
_entity.id
_entity.type
_entity.pdbx_description
1 polymer ?
#
loop_
_entity_poly.entity_id
_entity_poly.type
_entity_poly.pdbx_seq_one_letter_code
_entity_poly.pdbx_strand_id
1 'polypeptide(L)'
;MNFFTSVNIPQYTFSISHQQPVLLLGSCFTQNIGHQLHKNKFSAIVNPFGIIYNPISLAGAFKDVVENKTYTENDLFLFNDLWLSFHHHGDFSFPQKEDTLKKINKNIADAHLQLKKTKTIIFTFGSAWVYEHKERNEIVANCHKLPASNFNKRLISVNEIITSFSDLIKKHQDINFLFTVSPVRHIKDGLYENNLSKSVLHLAIHELVNQFENCFYFPAYEIVVDELRDYRFFNEDMVHPTPQAINYVWNKFGNAFFDKNTKELIQKIEKIQNAAQHKPFNFESEQHQQFIQK
;
A
#
# COMPACT_ATOMS: atom_id res chain seq x y z
N MET A 1 -33.62 7.28 -13.41
CA MET A 1 -33.08 7.79 -12.14
C MET A 1 -31.71 7.15 -11.95
N ASN A 2 -30.65 7.93 -11.74
CA ASN A 2 -29.32 7.35 -11.52
C ASN A 2 -29.22 7.00 -10.04
N PHE A 3 -29.16 5.71 -9.71
CA PHE A 3 -29.16 5.23 -8.31
C PHE A 3 -27.78 5.30 -7.65
N PHE A 4 -26.77 5.77 -8.36
CA PHE A 4 -25.38 5.81 -7.91
C PHE A 4 -24.77 7.19 -8.15
N THR A 5 -24.06 7.70 -7.15
CA THR A 5 -23.15 8.85 -7.30
C THR A 5 -21.76 8.32 -7.55
N SER A 6 -21.36 8.23 -8.82
CA SER A 6 -20.03 7.74 -9.18
C SER A 6 -18.96 8.78 -8.86
N VAL A 7 -17.87 8.32 -8.27
CA VAL A 7 -16.67 9.13 -8.08
C VAL A 7 -16.06 9.43 -9.45
N ASN A 8 -15.79 10.70 -9.70
CA ASN A 8 -15.08 11.13 -10.89
C ASN A 8 -13.59 10.79 -10.74
N ILE A 9 -13.08 9.91 -11.59
CA ILE A 9 -11.67 9.54 -11.62
C ILE A 9 -11.04 10.30 -12.80
N PRO A 10 -10.04 11.16 -12.56
CA PRO A 10 -9.41 11.91 -13.65
C PRO A 10 -8.70 10.98 -14.62
N GLN A 11 -8.48 11.46 -15.84
CA GLN A 11 -7.56 10.80 -16.76
C GLN A 11 -6.13 11.12 -16.32
N TYR A 12 -5.31 10.07 -16.19
CA TYR A 12 -3.90 10.21 -15.84
C TYR A 12 -3.04 10.25 -17.10
N THR A 13 -1.93 10.97 -17.04
CA THR A 13 -1.00 11.16 -18.17
C THR A 13 -0.02 9.99 -18.35
N PHE A 14 -0.10 8.98 -17.48
CA PHE A 14 0.76 7.80 -17.50
C PHE A 14 -0.08 6.52 -17.37
N SER A 15 0.51 5.40 -17.78
CA SER A 15 -0.07 4.07 -17.63
C SER A 15 0.82 3.16 -16.79
N ILE A 16 0.21 2.12 -16.23
CA ILE A 16 0.89 1.02 -15.54
C ILE A 16 0.72 -0.22 -16.41
N SER A 17 1.81 -0.93 -16.70
CA SER A 17 1.82 -2.12 -17.55
C SER A 17 2.68 -3.23 -16.97
N HIS A 18 2.58 -4.45 -17.52
CA HIS A 18 3.42 -5.58 -17.12
C HIS A 18 4.91 -5.40 -17.39
N GLN A 19 5.31 -4.44 -18.22
CA GLN A 19 6.73 -4.18 -18.51
C GLN A 19 7.41 -3.29 -17.45
N GLN A 20 6.62 -2.59 -16.64
CA GLN A 20 7.13 -1.61 -15.67
C GLN A 20 6.86 -2.11 -14.25
N PRO A 21 7.91 -2.37 -13.46
CA PRO A 21 7.73 -2.71 -12.06
C PRO A 21 7.07 -1.58 -11.27
N VAL A 22 6.25 -1.96 -10.29
CA VAL A 22 5.56 -1.03 -9.40
C VAL A 22 6.04 -1.26 -7.97
N LEU A 23 6.29 -0.19 -7.23
CA LEU A 23 6.57 -0.25 -5.80
C LEU A 23 5.37 0.31 -5.04
N LEU A 24 4.89 -0.42 -4.03
CA LEU A 24 3.75 -0.01 -3.23
C LEU A 24 4.15 0.04 -1.75
N LEU A 25 3.83 1.15 -1.07
CA LEU A 25 4.01 1.32 0.37
C LEU A 25 2.74 1.90 1.00
N GLY A 26 2.33 1.39 2.16
CA GLY A 26 1.19 1.96 2.85
C GLY A 26 0.45 1.03 3.80
N SER A 27 -0.81 1.39 4.04
CA SER A 27 -1.74 0.66 4.92
C SER A 27 -2.00 -0.78 4.44
N CYS A 28 -2.78 -1.53 5.21
CA CYS A 28 -3.27 -2.86 4.83
C CYS A 28 -4.00 -2.86 3.47
N PHE A 29 -4.62 -1.75 3.05
CA PHE A 29 -5.26 -1.64 1.74
C PHE A 29 -4.27 -1.82 0.59
N THR A 30 -3.01 -1.43 0.79
CA THR A 30 -1.90 -1.66 -0.15
C THR A 30 -1.72 -3.15 -0.44
N GLN A 31 -1.91 -4.03 0.55
CA GLN A 31 -1.79 -5.47 0.35
C GLN A 31 -2.91 -6.02 -0.53
N ASN A 32 -4.12 -5.47 -0.45
CA ASN A 32 -5.23 -5.87 -1.31
C ASN A 32 -4.97 -5.52 -2.78
N ILE A 33 -4.51 -4.29 -3.05
CA ILE A 33 -4.16 -3.88 -4.42
C ILE A 33 -2.91 -4.61 -4.92
N GLY A 34 -1.91 -4.78 -4.06
CA GLY A 34 -0.71 -5.57 -4.35
C GLY A 34 -1.02 -7.02 -4.68
N HIS A 35 -1.96 -7.64 -3.95
CA HIS A 35 -2.45 -8.99 -4.26
C HIS A 35 -3.09 -9.05 -5.65
N GLN A 36 -3.90 -8.06 -6.03
CA GLN A 36 -4.50 -8.01 -7.37
C GLN A 36 -3.44 -7.83 -8.47
N LEU A 37 -2.41 -7.00 -8.24
CA LEU A 37 -1.27 -6.87 -9.16
C LEU A 37 -0.54 -8.20 -9.34
N HIS A 38 -0.20 -8.89 -8.25
CA HIS A 38 0.48 -10.19 -8.30
C HIS A 38 -0.37 -11.28 -8.94
N LYS A 39 -1.66 -11.34 -8.60
CA LYS A 39 -2.63 -12.25 -9.22
C LYS A 39 -2.62 -12.05 -10.73
N ASN A 40 -2.57 -10.80 -11.19
CA ASN A 40 -2.51 -10.44 -12.61
C ASN A 40 -1.09 -10.37 -13.18
N LYS A 41 -0.10 -10.98 -12.51
CA LYS A 41 1.30 -11.16 -12.97
C LYS A 41 2.08 -9.88 -13.24
N PHE A 42 1.72 -8.77 -12.59
CA PHE A 42 2.57 -7.60 -12.55
C PHE A 42 3.81 -7.86 -11.69
N SER A 43 4.94 -7.26 -12.08
CA SER A 43 6.12 -7.16 -11.21
C SER A 43 5.87 -6.08 -10.18
N ALA A 44 5.60 -6.46 -8.93
CA ALA A 44 5.34 -5.52 -7.85
C ALA A 44 6.17 -5.88 -6.60
N ILE A 45 6.65 -4.87 -5.88
CA ILE A 45 7.09 -5.03 -4.49
C ILE A 45 6.07 -4.33 -3.63
N VAL A 46 5.52 -5.05 -2.66
CA VAL A 46 4.43 -4.56 -1.81
C VAL A 46 4.93 -4.51 -0.37
N ASN A 47 4.90 -3.31 0.21
CA ASN A 47 5.22 -3.05 1.61
C ASN A 47 6.57 -3.67 2.02
N PRO A 48 7.73 -3.18 1.50
CA PRO A 48 9.04 -3.74 1.83
C PRO A 48 9.41 -3.61 3.33
N PHE A 49 8.71 -2.74 4.08
CA PHE A 49 8.84 -2.55 5.53
C PHE A 49 7.63 -3.14 6.30
N GLY A 50 6.72 -3.79 5.59
CA GLY A 50 5.41 -4.19 6.08
C GLY A 50 4.41 -3.03 6.10
N ILE A 51 3.27 -3.24 6.78
CA ILE A 51 2.18 -2.26 6.81
C ILE A 51 2.61 -1.03 7.61
N ILE A 52 2.55 0.14 6.97
CA ILE A 52 2.83 1.44 7.60
C ILE A 52 1.67 2.38 7.28
N TYR A 53 1.07 2.95 8.33
CA TYR A 53 -0.13 3.79 8.17
C TYR A 53 0.19 5.27 8.02
N ASN A 54 1.21 5.77 8.69
CA ASN A 54 1.46 7.21 8.78
C ASN A 54 2.42 7.70 7.68
N PRO A 55 2.17 8.88 7.08
CA PRO A 55 2.99 9.41 5.99
C PRO A 55 4.47 9.61 6.34
N ILE A 56 4.79 10.05 7.57
CA ILE A 56 6.18 10.35 7.96
C ILE A 56 7.03 9.08 7.94
N SER A 57 6.52 7.99 8.52
CA SER A 57 7.19 6.69 8.46
C SER A 57 7.24 6.12 7.03
N LEU A 58 6.25 6.40 6.18
CA LEU A 58 6.29 6.01 4.76
C LEU A 58 7.38 6.74 3.98
N ALA A 59 7.53 8.06 4.20
CA ALA A 59 8.62 8.84 3.63
C ALA A 59 9.98 8.33 4.10
N GLY A 60 10.12 8.01 5.39
CA GLY A 60 11.32 7.40 5.96
C GLY A 60 11.65 6.05 5.33
N ALA A 61 10.66 5.16 5.21
CA ALA A 61 10.82 3.86 4.55
C ALA A 61 11.24 4.02 3.08
N PHE A 62 10.63 4.96 2.35
CA PHE A 62 11.04 5.22 0.96
C PHE A 62 12.45 5.79 0.87
N LYS A 63 12.82 6.70 1.77
CA LYS A 63 14.19 7.23 1.87
C LYS A 63 15.20 6.09 2.09
N ASP A 64 14.91 5.16 2.99
CA ASP A 64 15.76 4.00 3.26
C ASP A 64 15.92 3.10 2.01
N VAL A 65 14.86 2.94 1.19
CA VAL A 65 14.95 2.25 -0.11
C VAL A 65 15.84 3.02 -1.08
N VAL A 66 15.66 4.33 -1.20
CA VAL A 66 16.46 5.18 -2.10
C VAL A 66 17.95 5.09 -1.74
N GLU A 67 18.27 5.17 -0.45
CA GLU A 67 19.64 5.16 0.07
C GLU A 67 20.23 3.75 0.20
N ASN A 68 19.45 2.70 -0.08
CA ASN A 68 19.82 1.30 0.15
C ASN A 68 20.34 1.08 1.58
N LYS A 69 19.64 1.65 2.56
CA LYS A 69 20.08 1.66 3.96
C LYS A 69 20.25 0.25 4.49
N THR A 70 21.40 -0.01 5.13
CA THR A 70 21.66 -1.25 5.84
C THR A 70 21.37 -1.06 7.33
N TYR A 71 20.42 -1.83 7.84
CA TYR A 71 20.11 -1.91 9.26
C TYR A 71 21.11 -2.85 9.96
N THR A 72 21.47 -2.48 11.17
CA THR A 72 22.43 -3.13 12.05
C THR A 72 21.78 -3.48 13.38
N GLU A 73 22.53 -4.16 14.26
CA GLU A 73 22.02 -4.52 15.59
C GLU A 73 21.59 -3.31 16.43
N ASN A 74 22.18 -2.14 16.20
CA ASN A 74 21.86 -0.90 16.91
C ASN A 74 20.48 -0.34 16.52
N ASP A 75 19.96 -0.74 15.37
CA ASP A 75 18.63 -0.35 14.90
C ASP A 75 17.52 -1.24 15.50
N LEU A 76 17.90 -2.31 16.21
CA LEU A 76 16.98 -3.27 16.80
C LEU A 76 16.90 -3.14 18.33
N PHE A 77 15.80 -3.63 18.88
CA PHE A 77 15.62 -3.82 20.32
C PHE A 77 14.86 -5.10 20.60
N LEU A 78 15.11 -5.71 21.76
CA LEU A 78 14.47 -6.95 22.19
C LEU A 78 13.24 -6.64 23.04
N PHE A 79 12.10 -7.23 22.72
CA PHE A 79 10.90 -7.18 23.54
C PHE A 79 10.03 -8.40 23.27
N ASN A 80 9.51 -9.05 24.33
CA ASN A 80 8.73 -10.29 24.24
C ASN A 80 9.41 -11.37 23.37
N ASP A 81 10.70 -11.63 23.63
CA ASP A 81 11.50 -12.65 22.94
C ASP A 81 11.62 -12.47 21.42
N LEU A 82 11.37 -11.25 20.92
CA LEU A 82 11.50 -10.89 19.52
C LEU A 82 12.40 -9.67 19.34
N TRP A 83 13.24 -9.71 18.31
CA TRP A 83 14.02 -8.56 17.86
C TRP A 83 13.20 -7.70 16.91
N LEU A 84 13.05 -6.43 17.27
CA LEU A 84 12.09 -5.50 16.68
C LEU A 84 12.79 -4.25 16.13
N SER A 85 12.18 -3.61 15.15
CA SER A 85 12.55 -2.27 14.67
C SER A 85 11.32 -1.37 14.66
N PHE A 86 11.42 -0.16 15.20
CA PHE A 86 10.32 0.81 15.19
C PHE A 86 9.89 1.24 13.78
N HIS A 87 10.77 1.10 12.78
CA HIS A 87 10.49 1.42 11.38
C HIS A 87 9.83 0.29 10.58
N HIS A 88 9.62 -0.88 11.18
CA HIS A 88 9.13 -2.07 10.48
C HIS A 88 7.87 -2.65 11.14
N HIS A 89 7.01 -3.28 10.34
CA HIS A 89 5.86 -4.04 10.83
C HIS A 89 6.31 -5.26 11.65
N GLY A 90 5.45 -5.76 12.53
CA GLY A 90 5.73 -6.93 13.38
C GLY A 90 6.06 -8.20 12.60
N ASP A 91 5.68 -8.31 11.32
CA ASP A 91 6.05 -9.45 10.47
C ASP A 91 7.57 -9.51 10.16
N PHE A 92 8.33 -8.47 10.49
CA PHE A 92 9.79 -8.42 10.34
C PHE A 92 10.52 -8.90 11.59
N SER A 93 9.78 -9.24 12.64
CA SER A 93 10.32 -9.54 13.95
C SER A 93 10.51 -11.05 14.15
N PHE A 94 11.69 -11.45 14.58
CA PHE A 94 12.05 -12.85 14.85
C PHE A 94 12.77 -13.01 16.20
N PRO A 95 12.78 -14.22 16.77
CA PRO A 95 13.53 -14.48 18.00
C PRO A 95 15.05 -14.34 17.84
N GLN A 96 15.58 -14.61 16.64
CA GLN A 96 16.99 -14.43 16.30
C GLN A 96 17.21 -13.08 15.64
N LYS A 97 18.22 -12.34 16.11
CA LYS A 97 18.52 -10.98 15.63
C LYS A 97 18.92 -10.98 14.17
N GLU A 98 19.71 -11.98 13.79
CA GLU A 98 20.27 -12.17 12.47
C GLU A 98 19.16 -12.40 11.43
N ASP A 99 18.10 -13.13 11.80
CA ASP A 99 16.95 -13.37 10.93
C ASP A 99 16.13 -12.08 10.69
N THR A 100 15.93 -11.27 11.74
CA THR A 100 15.32 -9.94 11.64
C THR A 100 16.12 -9.04 10.69
N LEU A 101 17.43 -8.91 10.91
CA LEU A 101 18.31 -8.09 10.06
C LEU A 101 18.35 -8.60 8.62
N LYS A 102 18.43 -9.92 8.43
CA LYS A 102 18.45 -10.54 7.11
C LYS A 102 17.18 -10.22 6.33
N LYS A 103 16.00 -10.31 6.96
CA LYS A 103 14.74 -10.00 6.28
C LYS A 103 14.63 -8.51 5.95
N ILE A 104 14.95 -7.63 6.89
CA ILE A 104 14.93 -6.17 6.69
C ILE A 104 15.84 -5.79 5.52
N ASN A 105 17.12 -6.14 5.62
CA ASN A 105 18.12 -5.72 4.63
C ASN A 105 17.88 -6.34 3.26
N LYS A 106 17.39 -7.58 3.20
CA LYS A 106 16.99 -8.21 1.94
C LYS A 106 15.86 -7.44 1.27
N ASN A 107 14.80 -7.10 2.00
CA ASN A 107 13.66 -6.41 1.42
C ASN A 107 14.00 -5.00 0.95
N ILE A 108 14.85 -4.28 1.71
CA ILE A 108 15.35 -2.96 1.30
C ILE A 108 16.19 -3.09 0.02
N ALA A 109 17.12 -4.04 -0.03
CA ALA A 109 17.97 -4.25 -1.20
C ALA A 109 17.16 -4.65 -2.44
N ASP A 110 16.20 -5.58 -2.30
CA ASP A 110 15.31 -5.99 -3.39
C ASP A 110 14.47 -4.81 -3.90
N ALA A 111 13.93 -3.99 -2.98
CA ALA A 111 13.18 -2.78 -3.33
C ALA A 111 14.06 -1.71 -4.01
N HIS A 112 15.29 -1.51 -3.52
CA HIS A 112 16.25 -0.56 -4.09
C HIS A 112 16.64 -0.97 -5.52
N LEU A 113 16.88 -2.26 -5.74
CA LEU A 113 17.18 -2.80 -7.07
C LEU A 113 16.01 -2.63 -8.04
N GLN A 114 14.78 -2.89 -7.59
CA GLN A 114 13.59 -2.68 -8.42
C GLN A 114 13.35 -1.19 -8.70
N LEU A 115 13.57 -0.31 -7.72
CA LEU A 115 13.35 1.13 -7.83
C LEU A 115 14.05 1.74 -9.04
N LYS A 116 15.25 1.26 -9.39
CA LYS A 116 16.02 1.69 -10.58
C LYS A 116 15.28 1.46 -11.91
N LYS A 117 14.26 0.60 -11.93
CA LYS A 117 13.43 0.27 -13.09
C LYS A 117 11.97 0.68 -12.92
N THR A 118 11.59 1.14 -11.72
CA THR A 118 10.22 1.52 -11.38
C THR A 118 9.87 2.86 -12.01
N LYS A 119 8.67 2.95 -12.60
CA LYS A 119 8.13 4.22 -13.12
C LYS A 119 6.94 4.76 -12.34
N THR A 120 6.37 3.96 -11.45
CA THR A 120 5.28 4.36 -10.58
C THR A 120 5.49 3.80 -9.18
N ILE A 121 5.39 4.68 -8.19
CA ILE A 121 5.32 4.32 -6.78
C ILE A 121 3.95 4.68 -6.26
N ILE A 122 3.32 3.76 -5.53
CA ILE A 122 2.00 3.97 -4.94
C ILE A 122 2.12 4.09 -3.43
N PHE A 123 1.71 5.24 -2.88
CA PHE A 123 1.61 5.47 -1.45
C PHE A 123 0.16 5.45 -0.98
N THR A 124 -0.18 4.53 -0.09
CA THR A 124 -1.51 4.47 0.54
C THR A 124 -1.45 4.95 1.99
N PHE A 125 -1.87 6.20 2.24
CA PHE A 125 -1.89 6.77 3.58
C PHE A 125 -3.05 6.21 4.41
N GLY A 126 -2.73 5.73 5.61
CA GLY A 126 -3.66 5.13 6.55
C GLY A 126 -4.20 6.14 7.57
N SER A 127 -3.30 6.80 8.30
CA SER A 127 -3.63 7.69 9.42
C SER A 127 -2.62 8.83 9.55
N ALA A 128 -3.09 10.02 9.89
CA ALA A 128 -2.25 11.16 10.29
C ALA A 128 -1.93 11.14 11.81
N TRP A 129 -2.51 10.20 12.57
CA TRP A 129 -2.08 9.96 13.95
C TRP A 129 -0.75 9.21 13.97
N VAL A 130 0.22 9.78 14.66
CA VAL A 130 1.53 9.17 14.90
C VAL A 130 1.73 8.86 16.37
N TYR A 131 2.63 7.91 16.61
CA TYR A 131 3.18 7.62 17.92
C TYR A 131 4.65 7.96 17.89
N GLU A 132 5.10 8.71 18.88
CA GLU A 132 6.47 9.16 19.03
C GLU A 132 7.07 8.50 20.27
N HIS A 133 8.13 7.73 20.10
CA HIS A 133 8.78 7.03 21.22
C HIS A 133 9.52 8.04 22.09
N LYS A 134 9.13 8.15 23.37
CA LYS A 134 9.59 9.22 24.26
C LYS A 134 11.11 9.27 24.45
N GLU A 135 11.74 8.12 24.63
CA GLU A 135 13.18 8.05 24.91
C GLU A 135 14.03 8.23 23.65
N ARG A 136 13.50 7.81 22.49
CA ARG A 136 14.23 7.88 21.21
C ARG A 136 13.92 9.15 20.42
N ASN A 137 12.89 9.89 20.84
CA ASN A 137 12.40 11.11 20.21
C ASN A 137 12.19 10.94 18.70
N GLU A 138 11.55 9.83 18.33
CA GLU A 138 11.31 9.46 16.93
C GLU A 138 9.87 9.00 16.70
N ILE A 139 9.32 9.34 15.53
CA ILE A 139 8.04 8.80 15.08
C ILE A 139 8.24 7.36 14.63
N VAL A 140 7.45 6.44 15.20
CA VAL A 140 7.54 5.01 14.91
C VAL A 140 6.50 4.58 13.88
N ALA A 141 6.89 3.63 13.02
CA ALA A 141 5.97 2.98 12.09
C ALA A 141 5.06 1.97 12.82
N ASN A 142 5.59 1.32 13.86
CA ASN A 142 4.88 0.33 14.66
C ASN A 142 5.30 0.42 16.14
N CYS A 143 4.33 0.45 17.05
CA CYS A 143 4.60 0.48 18.50
C CYS A 143 4.91 -0.91 19.09
N HIS A 144 4.77 -2.00 18.31
CA HIS A 144 5.05 -3.39 18.69
C HIS A 144 4.40 -3.85 20.00
N LYS A 145 3.21 -3.32 20.31
CA LYS A 145 2.45 -3.59 21.55
C LYS A 145 3.24 -3.25 22.83
N LEU A 146 4.25 -2.37 22.76
CA LEU A 146 4.86 -1.80 23.95
C LEU A 146 3.83 -0.98 24.74
N PRO A 147 4.06 -0.76 26.05
CA PRO A 147 3.16 0.05 26.87
C PRO A 147 2.90 1.43 26.25
N ALA A 148 1.64 1.86 26.22
CA ALA A 148 1.26 3.16 25.67
C ALA A 148 1.96 4.34 26.36
N SER A 149 2.37 4.17 27.62
CA SER A 149 3.17 5.13 28.39
C SER A 149 4.51 5.48 27.73
N ASN A 150 5.04 4.62 26.86
CA ASN A 150 6.32 4.84 26.17
C ASN A 150 6.18 5.81 24.98
N PHE A 151 4.96 6.15 24.60
CA PHE A 151 4.69 6.94 23.40
C PHE A 151 3.94 8.22 23.70
N ASN A 152 4.23 9.26 22.92
CA ASN A 152 3.37 10.41 22.77
C ASN A 152 2.55 10.22 21.50
N LYS A 153 1.22 10.26 21.61
CA LYS A 153 0.34 10.22 20.46
C LYS A 153 -0.02 11.66 20.06
N ARG A 154 0.14 11.99 18.78
CA ARG A 154 -0.25 13.30 18.25
C ARG A 154 -0.74 13.20 16.82
N LEU A 155 -1.55 14.18 16.41
CA LEU A 155 -1.93 14.37 15.02
C LEU A 155 -0.82 15.18 14.34
N ILE A 156 -0.27 14.68 13.23
CA ILE A 156 0.69 15.46 12.43
C ILE A 156 -0.02 16.53 11.62
N SER A 157 0.68 17.60 11.33
CA SER A 157 0.21 18.68 10.46
C SER A 157 0.35 18.32 8.98
N VAL A 158 -0.40 19.05 8.14
CA VAL A 158 -0.28 19.00 6.68
C VAL A 158 1.15 19.32 6.23
N ASN A 159 1.76 20.37 6.80
CA ASN A 159 3.12 20.80 6.48
C ASN A 159 4.19 19.74 6.80
N GLU A 160 4.04 18.99 7.89
CA GLU A 160 4.96 17.88 8.22
C GLU A 160 4.96 16.81 7.12
N ILE A 161 3.77 16.47 6.59
CA ILE A 161 3.64 15.48 5.51
C ILE A 161 4.29 16.02 4.23
N ILE A 162 3.96 17.24 3.82
CA ILE A 162 4.48 17.85 2.59
C ILE A 162 6.01 17.95 2.65
N THR A 163 6.56 18.39 3.77
CA THR A 163 8.00 18.53 3.98
C THR A 163 8.69 17.16 3.86
N SER A 164 8.10 16.11 4.43
CA SER A 164 8.67 14.76 4.40
C SER A 164 8.76 14.16 2.99
N PHE A 165 7.84 14.51 2.09
CA PHE A 165 7.81 13.99 0.71
C PHE A 165 8.48 14.91 -0.32
N SER A 166 8.48 16.24 -0.11
CA SER A 166 8.92 17.21 -1.12
C SER A 166 10.33 16.96 -1.65
N ASP A 167 11.29 16.70 -0.78
CA ASP A 167 12.68 16.46 -1.19
C ASP A 167 12.86 15.12 -1.92
N LEU A 168 12.08 14.11 -1.53
CA LEU A 168 12.07 12.81 -2.20
C LEU A 168 11.51 12.95 -3.61
N ILE A 169 10.37 13.63 -3.76
CA ILE A 169 9.74 13.87 -5.07
C ILE A 169 10.67 14.70 -5.97
N LYS A 170 11.27 15.78 -5.45
CA LYS A 170 12.19 16.64 -6.20
C LYS A 170 13.38 15.88 -6.79
N LYS A 171 13.91 14.89 -6.08
CA LYS A 171 15.06 14.07 -6.51
C LYS A 171 14.68 12.96 -7.50
N HIS A 172 13.39 12.68 -7.68
CA HIS A 172 12.88 11.55 -8.46
C HIS A 172 11.80 11.98 -9.46
N GLN A 173 12.11 13.00 -10.26
CA GLN A 173 11.17 13.55 -11.26
C GLN A 173 10.83 12.57 -12.40
N ASP A 174 11.63 11.51 -12.58
CA ASP A 174 11.40 10.47 -13.59
C ASP A 174 10.44 9.36 -13.13
N ILE A 175 9.94 9.46 -11.90
CA ILE A 175 9.01 8.53 -11.26
C ILE A 175 7.67 9.24 -11.02
N ASN A 176 6.56 8.55 -11.33
CA ASN A 176 5.22 8.98 -10.95
C ASN A 176 4.91 8.57 -9.50
N PHE A 177 4.56 9.54 -8.66
CA PHE A 177 4.12 9.33 -7.28
C PHE A 177 2.60 9.33 -7.24
N LEU A 178 2.01 8.14 -7.10
CA LEU A 178 0.58 7.97 -6.98
C LEU A 178 0.19 7.84 -5.50
N PHE A 179 -0.48 8.85 -4.97
CA PHE A 179 -1.03 8.85 -3.62
C PHE A 179 -2.47 8.36 -3.60
N THR A 180 -2.85 7.70 -2.51
CA THR A 180 -4.24 7.39 -2.21
C THR A 180 -4.45 7.35 -0.70
N VAL A 181 -5.69 7.58 -0.27
CA VAL A 181 -6.08 7.46 1.13
C VAL A 181 -6.75 6.10 1.33
N SER A 182 -6.32 5.36 2.34
CA SER A 182 -6.89 4.06 2.69
C SER A 182 -8.37 4.20 3.07
N PRO A 183 -9.28 3.42 2.47
CA PRO A 183 -10.71 3.43 2.84
C PRO A 183 -10.98 2.77 4.20
N VAL A 184 -10.01 2.01 4.72
CA VAL A 184 -10.09 1.36 6.03
C VAL A 184 -10.19 2.42 7.14
N ARG A 185 -11.23 2.31 7.96
CA ARG A 185 -11.54 3.23 9.06
C ARG A 185 -10.75 2.88 10.32
N HIS A 186 -10.02 3.84 10.90
CA HIS A 186 -9.32 3.66 12.17
C HIS A 186 -10.23 4.00 13.35
N ILE A 187 -11.20 3.13 13.65
CA ILE A 187 -12.27 3.42 14.64
C ILE A 187 -11.84 3.31 16.11
N LYS A 188 -10.65 2.76 16.40
CA LYS A 188 -10.17 2.57 17.78
C LYS A 188 -10.14 3.88 18.59
N ASP A 189 -9.91 4.99 17.90
CA ASP A 189 -9.81 6.31 18.51
C ASP A 189 -11.11 7.13 18.41
N GLY A 190 -12.08 6.63 17.64
CA GLY A 190 -13.33 7.33 17.34
C GLY A 190 -13.46 7.73 15.87
N LEU A 191 -14.71 7.91 15.43
CA LEU A 191 -15.03 8.29 14.04
C LEU A 191 -14.63 9.73 13.72
N TYR A 192 -14.72 10.63 14.72
CA TYR A 192 -14.29 12.02 14.58
C TYR A 192 -12.78 12.11 14.33
N GLU A 193 -11.99 11.39 15.13
CA GLU A 193 -10.53 11.29 15.05
C GLU A 193 -10.09 10.67 13.72
N ASN A 194 -10.82 9.66 13.24
CA ASN A 194 -10.60 9.11 11.91
C ASN A 194 -10.85 10.16 10.83
N ASN A 195 -11.99 10.88 10.87
CA ASN A 195 -12.31 11.88 9.84
C ASN A 195 -11.33 13.05 9.85
N LEU A 196 -10.92 13.52 11.03
CA LEU A 196 -9.89 14.55 11.17
C LEU A 196 -8.54 14.07 10.62
N SER A 197 -8.18 12.82 10.89
CA SER A 197 -6.98 12.23 10.30
C SER A 197 -7.06 12.17 8.77
N LYS A 198 -8.17 11.67 8.21
CA LYS A 198 -8.34 11.57 6.75
C LYS A 198 -8.32 12.95 6.09
N SER A 199 -8.92 13.98 6.70
CA SER A 199 -8.90 15.33 6.15
C SER A 199 -7.48 15.89 6.04
N VAL A 200 -6.63 15.69 7.06
CA VAL A 200 -5.20 16.05 7.00
C VAL A 200 -4.49 15.33 5.85
N LEU A 201 -4.73 14.03 5.68
CA LEU A 201 -4.12 13.25 4.60
C LEU A 201 -4.55 13.77 3.20
N HIS A 202 -5.84 14.06 3.01
CA HIS A 202 -6.35 14.60 1.75
C HIS A 202 -5.76 15.98 1.45
N LEU A 203 -5.70 16.88 2.45
CA LEU A 203 -5.11 18.22 2.27
C LEU A 203 -3.63 18.13 1.89
N ALA A 204 -2.86 17.28 2.57
CA ALA A 204 -1.45 17.08 2.24
C ALA A 204 -1.24 16.51 0.84
N ILE A 205 -2.03 15.51 0.44
CA ILE A 205 -1.96 14.97 -0.92
C ILE A 205 -2.34 16.03 -1.96
N HIS A 206 -3.39 16.82 -1.69
CA HIS A 206 -3.82 17.90 -2.58
C HIS A 206 -2.70 18.92 -2.81
N GLU A 207 -2.02 19.34 -1.75
CA GLU A 207 -0.87 20.26 -1.87
C GLU A 207 0.29 19.63 -2.64
N LEU A 208 0.64 18.36 -2.38
CA LEU A 208 1.69 17.65 -3.13
C LEU A 208 1.37 17.53 -4.62
N VAL A 209 0.12 17.22 -4.97
CA VAL A 209 -0.34 17.10 -6.37
C VAL A 209 -0.34 18.45 -7.08
N ASN A 210 -0.69 19.54 -6.39
CA ASN A 210 -0.65 20.88 -6.98
C ASN A 210 0.79 21.42 -7.12
N GLN A 211 1.71 20.96 -6.29
CA GLN A 211 3.10 21.43 -6.28
C GLN A 211 4.00 20.69 -7.27
N PHE A 212 3.71 19.44 -7.59
CA PHE A 212 4.60 18.58 -8.38
C PHE A 212 3.83 17.88 -9.51
N GLU A 213 4.28 18.04 -10.75
CA GLU A 213 3.62 17.49 -11.95
C GLU A 213 3.62 15.95 -12.00
N ASN A 214 4.58 15.31 -11.33
CA ASN A 214 4.70 13.85 -11.25
C ASN A 214 3.95 13.26 -10.04
N CYS A 215 3.13 14.06 -9.33
CA CYS A 215 2.30 13.61 -8.22
C CYS A 215 0.83 13.49 -8.63
N PHE A 216 0.20 12.39 -8.27
CA PHE A 216 -1.19 12.08 -8.65
C PHE A 216 -1.98 11.55 -7.46
N TYR A 217 -3.30 11.70 -7.50
CA TYR A 217 -4.20 11.13 -6.51
C TYR A 217 -5.15 10.11 -7.14
N PHE A 218 -5.27 8.92 -6.55
CA PHE A 218 -6.31 7.95 -6.86
C PHE A 218 -7.37 7.89 -5.74
N PRO A 219 -8.67 8.09 -6.04
CA PRO A 219 -9.71 8.27 -5.03
C PRO A 219 -10.28 6.95 -4.47
N ALA A 220 -9.41 6.07 -3.96
CA ALA A 220 -9.85 4.78 -3.40
C ALA A 220 -10.72 4.96 -2.14
N TYR A 221 -10.45 5.99 -1.34
CA TYR A 221 -11.24 6.32 -0.15
C TYR A 221 -12.69 6.63 -0.53
N GLU A 222 -12.89 7.57 -1.46
CA GLU A 222 -14.19 8.04 -1.90
C GLU A 222 -14.96 6.93 -2.63
N ILE A 223 -14.27 6.11 -3.43
CA ILE A 223 -14.92 4.97 -4.12
C ILE A 223 -15.56 4.03 -3.08
N VAL A 224 -14.85 3.71 -2.00
CA VAL A 224 -15.38 2.77 -0.99
C VAL A 224 -16.36 3.45 -0.04
N VAL A 225 -16.05 4.66 0.45
CA VAL A 225 -16.81 5.31 1.50
C VAL A 225 -18.07 6.00 0.96
N ASP A 226 -18.02 6.56 -0.25
CA ASP A 226 -19.11 7.35 -0.82
C ASP A 226 -19.85 6.62 -1.93
N GLU A 227 -19.16 5.99 -2.88
CA GLU A 227 -19.81 5.26 -3.97
C GLU A 227 -20.31 3.88 -3.50
N LEU A 228 -19.55 3.18 -2.64
CA LEU A 228 -19.92 1.90 -2.02
C LEU A 228 -20.38 2.06 -0.55
N ARG A 229 -21.14 3.12 -0.23
CA ARG A 229 -21.52 3.56 1.13
C ARG A 229 -22.22 2.54 2.06
N ASP A 230 -22.57 1.35 1.58
CA ASP A 230 -23.34 0.33 2.32
C ASP A 230 -22.44 -0.65 3.11
N TYR A 231 -22.84 -1.02 4.33
CA TYR A 231 -22.10 -1.98 5.19
C TYR A 231 -21.88 -3.35 4.55
N ARG A 232 -22.69 -3.75 3.56
CA ARG A 232 -22.45 -4.99 2.78
C ARG A 232 -21.08 -5.04 2.09
N PHE A 233 -20.44 -3.88 1.93
CA PHE A 233 -19.12 -3.73 1.34
C PHE A 233 -17.99 -3.73 2.37
N PHE A 234 -18.30 -3.93 3.65
CA PHE A 234 -17.35 -4.12 4.73
C PHE A 234 -17.46 -5.53 5.31
N ASN A 235 -16.34 -6.06 5.79
CA ASN A 235 -16.29 -7.36 6.48
C ASN A 235 -17.01 -7.25 7.84
N GLU A 236 -17.07 -8.36 8.58
CA GLU A 236 -17.73 -8.45 9.90
C GLU A 236 -17.19 -7.44 10.93
N ASP A 237 -15.94 -6.99 10.76
CA ASP A 237 -15.34 -5.94 11.59
C ASP A 237 -15.85 -4.51 11.29
N MET A 238 -16.70 -4.35 10.27
CA MET A 238 -17.28 -3.09 9.81
C MET A 238 -16.26 -2.02 9.39
N VAL A 239 -15.01 -2.44 9.14
CA VAL A 239 -13.86 -1.54 8.93
C VAL A 239 -13.13 -1.87 7.64
N HIS A 240 -12.88 -3.15 7.38
CA HIS A 240 -12.15 -3.59 6.19
C HIS A 240 -13.11 -3.86 5.03
N PRO A 241 -12.80 -3.43 3.80
CA PRO A 241 -13.65 -3.71 2.65
C PRO A 241 -13.73 -5.21 2.35
N THR A 242 -14.88 -5.67 1.83
CA THR A 242 -15.05 -7.04 1.34
C THR A 242 -14.25 -7.30 0.06
N PRO A 243 -13.97 -8.57 -0.29
CA PRO A 243 -13.35 -8.91 -1.58
C PRO A 243 -14.09 -8.32 -2.79
N GLN A 244 -15.42 -8.22 -2.73
CA GLN A 244 -16.23 -7.58 -3.76
C GLN A 244 -15.89 -6.08 -3.89
N ALA A 245 -15.81 -5.36 -2.77
CA ALA A 245 -15.45 -3.94 -2.76
C ALA A 245 -14.01 -3.71 -3.25
N ILE A 246 -13.06 -4.56 -2.84
CA ILE A 246 -11.68 -4.54 -3.35
C ILE A 246 -11.65 -4.75 -4.86
N ASN A 247 -12.41 -5.73 -5.38
CA ASN A 247 -12.47 -5.99 -6.82
C ASN A 247 -13.09 -4.81 -7.58
N TYR A 248 -14.06 -4.12 -6.98
CA TYR A 248 -14.64 -2.91 -7.55
C TYR A 248 -13.61 -1.79 -7.69
N VAL A 249 -12.82 -1.53 -6.63
CA VAL A 249 -11.73 -0.55 -6.68
C VAL A 249 -10.66 -0.97 -7.69
N TRP A 250 -10.30 -2.26 -7.75
CA TRP A 250 -9.35 -2.80 -8.73
C TRP A 250 -9.81 -2.53 -10.18
N ASN A 251 -11.08 -2.74 -10.49
CA ASN A 251 -11.62 -2.46 -11.82
C ASN A 251 -11.54 -0.96 -12.16
N LYS A 252 -11.86 -0.09 -11.20
CA LYS A 252 -11.73 1.37 -11.37
C LYS A 252 -10.26 1.78 -11.55
N PHE A 253 -9.35 1.20 -10.78
CA PHE A 253 -7.90 1.39 -10.89
C PHE A 253 -7.39 0.95 -12.27
N GLY A 254 -7.74 -0.25 -12.71
CA GLY A 254 -7.35 -0.74 -14.03
C GLY A 254 -7.93 0.08 -15.17
N ASN A 255 -9.14 0.61 -15.02
CA ASN A 255 -9.72 1.52 -16.01
C ASN A 255 -8.94 2.82 -16.13
N ALA A 256 -8.46 3.36 -15.01
CA ALA A 256 -7.68 4.59 -14.95
C ALA A 256 -6.25 4.46 -15.47
N PHE A 257 -5.56 3.35 -15.14
CA PHE A 257 -4.11 3.26 -15.35
C PHE A 257 -3.67 2.23 -16.39
N PHE A 258 -4.50 1.25 -16.76
CA PHE A 258 -4.07 0.21 -17.70
C PHE A 258 -4.40 0.59 -19.13
N ASP A 259 -3.38 0.52 -19.99
CA ASP A 259 -3.56 0.65 -21.42
C ASP A 259 -4.32 -0.55 -22.01
N LYS A 260 -4.68 -0.45 -23.29
CA LYS A 260 -5.43 -1.51 -23.99
C LYS A 260 -4.71 -2.86 -23.93
N ASN A 261 -3.41 -2.86 -24.19
CA ASN A 261 -2.58 -4.08 -24.21
C ASN A 261 -2.54 -4.76 -22.83
N THR A 262 -2.39 -3.97 -21.76
CA THR A 262 -2.38 -4.44 -20.38
C THR A 262 -3.74 -5.05 -20.01
N LYS A 263 -4.85 -4.39 -20.38
CA LYS A 263 -6.20 -4.91 -20.14
C LYS A 263 -6.44 -6.23 -20.88
N GLU A 264 -6.02 -6.33 -22.15
CA GLU A 264 -6.12 -7.58 -22.93
C GLU A 264 -5.27 -8.71 -22.33
N LEU A 265 -4.08 -8.40 -21.82
CA LEU A 265 -3.22 -9.39 -21.17
C LEU A 265 -3.82 -9.88 -19.84
N ILE A 266 -4.40 -8.97 -19.03
CA ILE A 266 -5.14 -9.33 -17.82
C ILE A 266 -6.25 -10.33 -18.15
N GLN A 267 -7.07 -10.05 -19.16
CA GLN A 267 -8.16 -10.95 -19.56
C GLN A 267 -7.65 -12.34 -19.98
N LYS A 268 -6.50 -12.42 -20.66
CA LYS A 268 -5.88 -13.71 -21.00
C LYS A 268 -5.40 -14.45 -19.74
N ILE A 269 -4.77 -13.76 -18.80
CA ILE A 269 -4.31 -14.33 -17.53
C ILE A 269 -5.51 -14.85 -16.73
N GLU A 270 -6.57 -14.07 -16.61
CA GLU A 270 -7.79 -14.46 -15.89
C GLU A 270 -8.45 -15.71 -16.50
N LYS A 271 -8.51 -15.81 -17.83
CA LYS A 271 -9.01 -17.01 -18.51
C LYS A 271 -8.21 -18.25 -18.13
N ILE A 272 -6.88 -18.16 -18.15
CA ILE A 272 -5.99 -19.27 -17.78
C ILE A 272 -6.19 -19.64 -16.30
N GLN A 273 -6.24 -18.65 -15.41
CA GLN A 273 -6.44 -18.89 -13.98
C GLN A 273 -7.78 -19.54 -13.67
N ASN A 274 -8.86 -19.06 -14.28
CA ASN A 274 -10.19 -19.63 -14.10
C ASN A 274 -10.24 -21.07 -14.62
N ALA A 275 -9.60 -21.35 -15.75
CA ALA A 275 -9.55 -22.70 -16.29
C ALA A 275 -8.70 -23.64 -15.41
N ALA A 276 -7.60 -23.16 -14.82
CA ALA A 276 -6.78 -23.93 -13.88
C ALA A 276 -7.49 -24.18 -12.53
N GLN A 277 -8.37 -23.28 -12.10
CA GLN A 277 -9.17 -23.43 -10.87
C GLN A 277 -10.44 -24.25 -11.09
N HIS A 278 -10.87 -24.44 -12.34
CA HIS A 278 -12.07 -25.19 -12.67
C HIS A 278 -11.89 -26.66 -12.24
N LYS A 279 -12.73 -27.13 -11.31
CA LYS A 279 -12.81 -28.56 -11.01
C LYS A 279 -13.50 -29.25 -12.19
N PRO A 280 -12.81 -30.10 -12.98
CA PRO A 280 -13.44 -30.78 -14.09
C PRO A 280 -14.55 -31.70 -13.57
N PHE A 281 -15.62 -31.83 -14.35
CA PHE A 281 -16.70 -32.75 -14.04
C PHE A 281 -16.24 -34.22 -14.11
N ASN A 282 -15.31 -34.50 -15.02
CA ASN A 282 -14.59 -35.76 -15.12
C ASN A 282 -13.09 -35.49 -15.38
N PHE A 283 -12.26 -35.68 -14.36
CA PHE A 283 -10.81 -35.46 -14.42
C PHE A 283 -10.13 -36.40 -15.42
N GLU A 284 -10.63 -37.62 -15.61
CA GLU A 284 -10.04 -38.63 -16.49
C GLU A 284 -10.49 -38.50 -17.95
N SER A 285 -11.39 -37.56 -18.25
CA SER A 285 -11.83 -37.36 -19.64
C SER A 285 -10.67 -36.96 -20.55
N GLU A 286 -10.61 -37.56 -21.74
CA GLU A 286 -9.54 -37.31 -22.71
C GLU A 286 -9.42 -35.81 -23.04
N GLN A 287 -10.55 -35.10 -23.13
CA GLN A 287 -10.60 -33.65 -23.35
C GLN A 287 -9.97 -32.85 -22.21
N HIS A 288 -10.15 -33.26 -20.95
CA HIS A 288 -9.51 -32.59 -19.81
C HIS A 288 -8.01 -32.89 -19.75
N GLN A 289 -7.61 -34.14 -20.03
CA GLN A 289 -6.18 -34.52 -20.08
C GLN A 289 -5.43 -33.78 -21.19
N GLN A 290 -6.03 -33.62 -22.37
CA GLN A 290 -5.48 -32.79 -23.45
C GLN A 290 -5.42 -31.30 -23.08
N PHE A 291 -6.37 -30.81 -22.28
CA PHE A 291 -6.36 -29.43 -21.80
C PHE A 291 -5.24 -29.17 -20.79
N ILE A 292 -4.98 -30.10 -19.85
CA ILE A 292 -3.86 -29.98 -18.89
C ILE A 292 -2.50 -30.01 -19.59
N GLN A 293 -2.35 -30.76 -20.67
CA GLN A 293 -1.08 -30.87 -21.41
C GLN A 293 -0.74 -29.65 -22.27
N LYS A 294 -1.67 -28.70 -22.43
CA LYS A 294 -1.52 -27.49 -23.26
C LYS A 294 -1.08 -26.27 -22.47
#